data_AF-A0A933LPG6-F1
#
_entry.id   AF-A0A933LPG6-F1
#
_cell.length_a   1.000
_cell.length_b   1.000
_cell.length_c   1.000
_cell.angle_alpha   90.00
_cell.angle_beta   90.00
_cell.angle_gamma   90.00
#
_symmetry.space_group_name_H-M   'P 1'
#
loop_
_entity.id
_entity.type
_entity.pdbx_description
1 polymer ?
#
loop_
_entity_poly.entity_id
_entity_poly.type
_entity_poly.pdbx_seq_one_letter_code
_entity_poly.pdbx_strand_id
1 'polypeptide(L)'
;MINQLLNQIYNFLLSRCTLRDLEAWLVANLQDILDSKDAQAVELADKIDADLVALGEKLIDEATLYERLENYVDFYSTISMNLNETKQTTSEQISTAVTTIRGQLVVPGLVENLRGDFVFV
;
A
#
# COMPACT_ATOMS: atom_id res chain seq x y z
N MET A 1 3.55 2.15 8.42
CA MET A 1 3.61 1.22 9.57
C MET A 1 3.86 -0.22 9.15
N ILE A 2 3.38 -0.63 7.98
CA ILE A 2 3.50 -2.01 7.49
C ILE A 2 4.93 -2.56 7.56
N ASN A 3 5.93 -1.77 7.16
CA ASN A 3 7.34 -2.18 7.21
C ASN A 3 7.85 -2.50 8.63
N GLN A 4 7.37 -1.77 9.65
CA GLN A 4 7.77 -2.02 11.03
C GLN A 4 7.16 -3.32 11.53
N LEU A 5 5.88 -3.55 11.24
CA LEU A 5 5.17 -4.79 11.57
C LEU A 5 5.84 -5.99 10.89
N LEU A 6 6.12 -5.91 9.58
CA LEU A 6 6.82 -6.95 8.83
C LEU A 6 8.21 -7.24 9.42
N ASN A 7 8.97 -6.22 9.78
CA ASN A 7 10.29 -6.40 10.39
C ASN A 7 10.21 -7.16 11.72
N GLN A 8 9.14 -6.98 12.50
CA GLN A 8 8.97 -7.73 13.75
C GLN A 8 8.57 -9.18 13.52
N ILE A 9 7.71 -9.44 12.53
CA ILE A 9 7.41 -10.81 12.11
C ILE A 9 8.69 -11.50 11.64
N TYR A 10 9.53 -10.83 10.84
CA TYR A 10 10.83 -11.36 10.43
C TYR A 10 11.75 -11.67 11.62
N ASN A 11 11.80 -10.79 12.63
CA ASN A 11 12.60 -11.06 13.83
C ASN A 11 12.11 -12.31 14.57
N PHE A 12 10.80 -12.52 14.64
CA PHE A 12 10.21 -13.73 15.22
C PHE A 12 10.55 -14.98 14.38
N LEU A 13 10.34 -14.92 13.06
CA LEU A 13 10.62 -16.03 12.14
C LEU A 13 12.10 -16.44 12.16
N LEU A 14 13.01 -15.46 12.29
CA LEU A 14 14.45 -15.70 12.42
C LEU A 14 14.88 -16.10 13.84
N SER A 15 13.95 -16.38 14.75
CA SER A 15 14.21 -16.73 16.16
C SER A 15 15.04 -15.68 16.92
N ARG A 16 14.97 -14.41 16.50
CA ARG A 16 15.63 -13.28 17.18
C ARG A 16 14.79 -12.71 18.32
N CYS A 17 13.49 -13.01 18.31
CA CYS A 17 12.59 -12.76 19.41
C CYS A 17 11.63 -13.95 19.58
N THR A 18 10.99 -14.04 20.73
CA THR A 18 10.00 -15.07 21.06
C THR A 18 8.59 -14.66 20.62
N LEU A 19 7.66 -15.61 20.62
CA LEU A 19 6.24 -15.33 20.38
C LEU A 19 5.71 -14.26 21.33
N ARG A 20 6.12 -14.34 22.61
CA ARG A 20 5.74 -13.37 23.63
C ARG A 20 6.25 -11.96 23.34
N ASP A 21 7.44 -11.86 22.75
CA ASP A 21 8.00 -10.57 22.35
C ASP A 21 7.23 -9.97 21.17
N LEU A 22 6.79 -10.81 20.22
CA LEU A 22 5.93 -10.40 19.11
C LEU A 22 4.56 -9.90 19.63
N GLU A 23 3.92 -10.65 20.51
CA GLU A 23 2.67 -10.25 21.18
C GLU A 23 2.83 -8.91 21.93
N ALA A 24 3.89 -8.79 22.74
CA ALA A 24 4.16 -7.58 23.50
C ALA A 24 4.39 -6.38 22.58
N TRP A 25 5.13 -6.57 21.49
CA TRP A 25 5.34 -5.52 20.50
C TRP A 25 4.02 -5.11 19.84
N LEU A 26 3.19 -6.07 19.43
CA LEU A 26 1.90 -5.81 18.78
C LEU A 26 1.00 -4.98 19.70
N VAL A 27 0.84 -5.39 20.96
CA VAL A 27 0.04 -4.66 21.95
C VAL A 27 0.58 -3.25 22.19
N ALA A 28 1.89 -3.10 22.32
CA ALA A 28 2.52 -1.81 22.56
C ALA A 28 2.38 -0.83 21.39
N ASN A 29 2.25 -1.32 20.15
CA ASN A 29 2.20 -0.50 18.94
C ASN A 29 0.81 -0.48 18.28
N LEU A 30 -0.20 -1.12 18.88
CA LEU A 30 -1.53 -1.26 18.27
C LEU A 30 -2.17 0.11 18.01
N GLN A 31 -2.08 1.04 18.97
CA GLN A 31 -2.60 2.39 18.80
C GLN A 31 -1.92 3.12 17.64
N ASP A 32 -0.59 3.03 17.54
CA ASP A 32 0.18 3.64 16.45
C ASP A 32 -0.16 3.03 15.09
N ILE A 33 -0.40 1.72 15.04
CA ILE A 33 -0.86 1.02 13.83
C ILE A 33 -2.21 1.59 13.38
N LEU A 34 -3.18 1.71 14.31
CA LEU A 34 -4.51 2.24 14.02
C LEU A 34 -4.46 3.72 13.59
N ASP A 35 -3.62 4.53 14.24
CA ASP A 35 -3.50 5.95 13.95
C ASP A 35 -2.75 6.25 12.64
N SER A 36 -1.94 5.31 12.16
CA SER A 36 -1.12 5.50 10.96
C SER A 36 -1.91 5.61 9.65
N LYS A 37 -3.19 5.23 9.64
CA LYS A 37 -4.04 5.12 8.44
C LYS A 37 -3.46 4.21 7.34
N ASP A 38 -2.47 3.40 7.68
CA ASP A 38 -1.87 2.41 6.81
C ASP A 38 -2.77 1.17 6.80
N ALA A 39 -3.69 1.11 5.84
CA ALA A 39 -4.71 0.06 5.78
C ALA A 39 -4.11 -1.35 5.73
N GLN A 40 -2.94 -1.51 5.10
CA GLN A 40 -2.25 -2.80 5.04
C GLN A 40 -1.69 -3.20 6.41
N ALA A 41 -1.14 -2.23 7.16
CA ALA A 41 -0.65 -2.50 8.51
C ALA A 41 -1.79 -2.88 9.46
N VAL A 42 -2.94 -2.21 9.34
CA VAL A 42 -4.13 -2.52 10.14
C VAL A 42 -4.67 -3.91 9.81
N GLU A 43 -4.81 -4.24 8.53
CA GLU A 43 -5.27 -5.56 8.08
C GLU A 43 -4.33 -6.69 8.52
N LEU A 44 -3.01 -6.48 8.42
CA LEU A 44 -2.03 -7.46 8.86
C LEU A 44 -2.05 -7.63 10.39
N ALA A 45 -2.18 -6.54 11.15
CA ALA A 45 -2.28 -6.60 12.60
C ALA A 45 -3.53 -7.39 13.05
N ASP A 46 -4.67 -7.18 12.38
CA ASP A 46 -5.92 -7.91 12.63
C ASP A 46 -5.77 -9.42 12.37
N LYS A 47 -5.13 -9.80 11.26
CA LYS A 47 -4.84 -11.21 10.95
C LYS A 47 -3.95 -11.87 12.01
N ILE A 48 -2.91 -11.18 12.45
CA ILE A 48 -1.98 -11.69 13.47
C ILE A 48 -2.70 -11.85 14.80
N ASP A 49 -3.51 -10.88 15.22
CA ASP A 49 -4.31 -10.99 16.44
C ASP A 49 -5.25 -12.21 16.40
N ALA A 50 -5.96 -12.41 15.28
CA ALA A 50 -6.82 -13.56 15.09
C ALA A 50 -6.05 -14.90 15.18
N ASP A 51 -4.86 -14.98 14.60
CA ASP A 51 -4.01 -16.17 14.66
C ASP A 51 -3.45 -16.42 16.07
N LEU A 52 -3.06 -15.37 16.79
CA LEU A 52 -2.59 -15.46 18.19
C LEU A 52 -3.72 -15.95 19.11
N VAL A 53 -4.94 -15.43 18.93
CA VAL A 53 -6.13 -15.92 19.64
C VAL A 53 -6.37 -17.39 19.30
N ALA A 54 -6.34 -17.76 18.03
CA ALA A 54 -6.54 -19.14 17.60
C ALA A 54 -5.48 -20.09 18.18
N LEU A 55 -4.23 -19.66 18.30
CA LEU A 55 -3.16 -20.42 18.94
C LEU A 55 -3.42 -20.56 20.45
N GLY A 56 -3.81 -19.47 21.13
CA GLY A 56 -4.17 -19.49 22.55
C GLY A 56 -5.35 -20.41 22.87
N GLU A 57 -6.32 -20.47 21.96
CA GLU A 57 -7.47 -21.38 22.01
C GLU A 57 -7.16 -22.80 21.51
N LYS A 58 -5.93 -23.08 21.07
CA LYS A 58 -5.47 -24.36 20.53
C LYS A 58 -6.25 -24.82 19.29
N LEU A 59 -6.81 -23.88 18.53
CA LEU A 59 -7.43 -24.12 17.23
C LEU A 59 -6.39 -24.32 16.13
N ILE A 60 -5.22 -23.72 16.31
CA ILE A 60 -4.02 -23.95 15.51
C ILE A 60 -2.84 -24.30 16.42
N ASP A 61 -1.81 -24.92 15.84
CA ASP A 61 -0.53 -25.12 16.50
C ASP A 61 0.50 -24.06 16.10
N GLU A 62 1.64 -24.06 16.78
CA GLU A 62 2.71 -23.09 16.53
C GLU A 62 3.28 -23.23 15.11
N ALA A 63 3.36 -24.45 14.56
CA ALA A 63 3.83 -24.68 13.19
C ALA A 63 2.91 -24.01 12.16
N THR A 64 1.60 -24.12 12.35
CA THR A 64 0.59 -23.46 11.50
C THR A 64 0.69 -21.94 11.62
N LEU A 65 0.93 -21.40 12.83
CA LEU A 65 1.17 -19.96 13.01
C LEU A 65 2.42 -19.52 12.22
N TYR A 66 3.52 -20.26 12.33
CA TYR A 66 4.77 -19.97 11.59
C TYR A 66 4.52 -19.90 10.08
N GLU A 67 3.84 -20.91 9.51
CA GLU A 67 3.51 -20.95 8.09
C GLU A 67 2.64 -19.74 7.67
N ARG A 68 1.66 -19.35 8.48
CA ARG A 68 0.82 -18.17 8.19
C ARG A 68 1.62 -16.88 8.21
N LEU A 69 2.49 -16.71 9.20
CA LEU A 69 3.35 -15.53 9.30
C LEU A 69 4.33 -15.42 8.12
N GLU A 70 4.90 -16.54 7.66
CA GLU A 70 5.72 -16.57 6.44
C GLU A 70 4.91 -16.12 5.21
N ASN A 71 3.71 -16.68 5.04
CA ASN A 71 2.82 -16.31 3.91
C ASN A 71 2.44 -14.83 3.93
N TYR A 72 2.19 -14.25 5.10
CA TYR A 72 1.90 -12.82 5.22
C TYR A 72 3.09 -11.97 4.82
N VAL A 73 4.27 -12.34 5.29
CA VAL A 73 5.51 -11.66 4.96
C VAL A 73 5.74 -11.65 3.45
N ASP A 74 5.58 -12.79 2.79
CA ASP A 74 5.77 -12.91 1.34
C ASP A 74 4.75 -12.08 0.55
N PHE A 75 3.48 -12.13 0.97
CA PHE A 75 2.41 -11.37 0.34
C PHE A 75 2.63 -9.86 0.40
N TYR A 76 2.87 -9.32 1.60
CA TYR A 76 3.01 -7.87 1.80
C TYR A 76 4.37 -7.34 1.30
N SER A 77 5.41 -8.18 1.28
CA SER A 77 6.70 -7.84 0.65
C SER A 77 6.57 -7.73 -0.88
N THR A 78 5.83 -8.65 -1.50
CA THR A 78 5.57 -8.64 -2.94
C THR A 78 4.76 -7.41 -3.37
N ILE A 79 3.75 -7.03 -2.58
CA ILE A 79 2.94 -5.83 -2.87
C ILE A 79 3.79 -4.55 -2.74
N SER A 80 4.63 -4.48 -1.72
CA SER A 80 5.51 -3.33 -1.49
C SER A 80 6.51 -3.11 -2.63
N MET A 81 6.99 -4.20 -3.26
CA MET A 81 7.88 -4.13 -4.41
C MET A 81 7.19 -3.58 -5.67
N ASN A 82 5.96 -4.05 -5.95
CA ASN A 82 5.18 -3.64 -7.12
C ASN A 82 4.72 -2.17 -7.09
N LEU A 83 4.45 -1.62 -5.89
CA LEU A 83 4.08 -0.21 -5.71
C LEU A 83 5.24 0.77 -5.96
N ASN A 84 6.48 0.32 -5.75
CA ASN A 84 7.66 1.15 -5.98
C ASN A 84 8.04 1.21 -7.47
N GLU A 85 7.87 0.11 -8.20
CA GLU A 85 8.13 0.07 -9.65
C GLU A 85 7.16 0.97 -10.44
N THR A 86 5.88 0.99 -10.06
CA THR A 86 4.87 1.86 -10.72
C THR A 86 5.10 3.35 -10.47
N LYS A 87 5.69 3.73 -9.33
CA LYS A 87 6.09 5.13 -9.08
C LYS A 87 7.30 5.56 -9.92
N GLN A 88 8.20 4.63 -10.24
CA GLN A 88 9.42 4.95 -10.99
C GLN A 88 9.16 5.16 -12.48
N THR A 89 8.17 4.48 -13.08
CA THR A 89 7.83 4.67 -14.50
C THR A 89 7.05 5.96 -14.79
N THR A 90 6.40 6.55 -13.78
CA THR A 90 5.61 7.78 -13.99
C THR A 90 6.45 9.05 -13.78
N SER A 91 7.61 8.96 -13.12
CA SER A 91 8.49 10.12 -12.91
C SER A 91 9.51 10.37 -14.04
N GLU A 92 9.79 9.38 -14.90
CA GLU A 92 10.77 9.53 -15.99
C GLU A 92 10.17 9.88 -17.36
N GLN A 93 8.83 9.96 -17.48
CA GLN A 93 8.17 10.31 -18.74
C GLN A 93 7.72 11.78 -18.85
N ILE A 94 8.00 12.64 -17.86
CA ILE A 94 7.76 14.10 -17.96
C ILE A 94 9.07 14.87 -18.17
N SER A 95 9.96 14.39 -19.04
CA SER A 95 11.17 15.12 -19.41
C SER A 95 11.58 14.93 -20.87
N THR A 96 10.66 15.19 -21.81
CA THR A 96 10.94 15.60 -23.21
C THR A 96 9.57 15.80 -23.89
N ALA A 97 9.19 16.91 -24.53
CA ALA A 97 9.91 18.07 -25.01
C ALA A 97 8.94 19.27 -25.04
N VAL A 98 9.35 20.41 -24.51
CA VAL A 98 8.82 21.71 -24.95
C VAL A 98 10.01 22.59 -25.27
N THR A 99 10.55 22.40 -26.46
CA THR A 99 11.32 23.43 -27.16
C THR A 99 10.37 24.26 -28.00
N THR A 100 10.14 25.48 -27.52
CA THR A 100 9.70 26.72 -28.20
C THR A 100 9.61 26.66 -29.72
N ILE A 101 8.48 27.08 -30.30
CA ILE A 101 8.43 28.06 -31.41
C ILE A 101 7.08 28.79 -31.42
N ARG A 102 7.22 30.10 -31.56
CA ARG A 102 6.28 31.21 -31.60
C ARG A 102 5.45 31.20 -32.89
N GLY A 103 4.13 31.28 -32.74
CA GLY A 103 3.19 31.84 -33.71
C GLY A 103 2.71 30.89 -34.82
N GLN A 104 1.48 30.39 -34.68
CA GLN A 104 0.40 30.65 -35.65
C GLN A 104 -0.88 29.96 -35.20
N LEU A 105 -1.89 30.80 -34.98
CA LEU A 105 -3.29 30.47 -34.76
C LEU A 105 -3.87 29.93 -36.08
N VAL A 106 -4.19 28.64 -36.17
CA VAL A 106 -5.18 28.13 -37.13
C VAL A 106 -5.92 26.96 -36.49
N VAL A 107 -7.12 27.25 -35.99
CA VAL A 107 -8.15 26.25 -35.67
C VAL A 107 -9.00 26.05 -36.93
N PRO A 108 -9.37 24.81 -37.28
CA PRO A 108 -10.69 24.64 -37.85
C PRO A 108 -11.43 23.41 -37.28
N GLY A 109 -12.64 23.68 -36.80
CA GLY A 109 -13.78 22.78 -36.97
C GLY A 109 -14.14 21.90 -35.79
N LEU A 110 -14.85 22.46 -34.81
CA LEU A 110 -15.91 21.71 -34.13
C LEU A 110 -17.21 22.49 -34.28
N VAL A 111 -18.09 21.93 -35.10
CA VAL A 111 -19.45 22.39 -35.30
C VAL A 111 -20.25 21.92 -34.10
N GLU A 112 -20.69 22.84 -33.24
CA GLU A 112 -21.90 22.62 -32.46
C GLU A 112 -22.74 23.89 -32.49
N ASN A 113 -23.85 23.75 -33.19
CA ASN A 113 -24.86 24.78 -33.38
C ASN A 113 -25.95 24.52 -32.35
N LEU A 114 -25.99 25.29 -31.27
CA LEU A 114 -27.19 25.40 -30.45
C LEU A 114 -27.44 26.86 -30.06
N ARG A 115 -28.38 27.43 -30.81
CA ARG A 115 -29.51 28.22 -30.30
C ARG A 115 -29.30 29.73 -30.21
N GLY A 116 -29.86 30.40 -31.22
CA GLY A 116 -30.80 31.50 -31.01
C GLY A 116 -30.20 32.88 -31.15
N ASP A 117 -30.34 33.42 -32.36
CA ASP A 117 -30.52 34.82 -32.75
C ASP A 117 -29.63 35.87 -32.07
N PHE A 118 -28.89 36.65 -32.85
CA PHE A 118 -29.09 38.10 -32.90
C PHE A 118 -28.35 38.74 -34.09
N VAL A 119 -28.96 39.84 -34.52
CA VAL A 119 -28.84 40.60 -35.75
C VAL A 119 -27.58 41.48 -35.78
N PHE A 120 -26.96 41.60 -36.96
CA PHE A 120 -25.92 42.60 -37.27
C PHE A 120 -26.54 43.97 -37.59
N VAL A 121 -25.87 45.03 -37.14
CA VAL A 121 -25.81 46.32 -37.85
C VAL A 121 -24.55 46.34 -38.70
#